data_AF-A0A0F5EVQ3-F1
#
_entry.id   AF-A0A0F5EVQ3-F1
#
_cell.length_a   1.000
_cell.length_b   1.000
_cell.length_c   1.000
_cell.angle_alpha   90.00
_cell.angle_beta   90.00
_cell.angle_gamma   90.00
#
_symmetry.space_group_name_H-M   'P 1'
#
loop_
_entity.id
_entity.type
_entity.pdbx_description
1 polymer ?
#
loop_
_entity_poly.entity_id
_entity_poly.type
_entity_poly.pdbx_seq_one_letter_code
_entity_poly.pdbx_strand_id
1 'polypeptide(L)'
;MTNNNAVVNFRLPQHLKTEAFEVIAQYGLTPSQVFNMFLTEIAATKAIPLSLNYLQPNAKTLAAMNEIESGTAERLSLDDKTDLATLLQQIAEEKK
;
A
#
# COMPACT_ATOMS: atom_id res chain seq x y z
N MET A 1 17.99 33.48 1.42
CA MET A 1 16.73 32.72 1.52
C MET A 1 16.83 31.56 0.55
N THR A 2 17.01 30.34 1.04
CA THR A 2 17.10 29.15 0.17
C THR A 2 15.69 28.81 -0.32
N ASN A 3 15.50 28.85 -1.63
CA ASN A 3 14.24 28.47 -2.26
C ASN A 3 14.09 26.93 -2.15
N ASN A 4 13.32 26.46 -1.18
CA ASN A 4 13.17 25.04 -0.86
C ASN A 4 12.02 24.40 -1.68
N ASN A 5 12.01 24.66 -2.97
CA ASN A 5 11.00 24.15 -3.89
C ASN A 5 11.62 23.05 -4.75
N ALA A 6 10.95 21.89 -4.79
CA ALA A 6 11.34 20.77 -5.64
C ALA A 6 10.37 20.63 -6.83
N VAL A 7 10.89 20.24 -7.99
CA VAL A 7 10.09 19.96 -9.19
C VAL A 7 9.94 18.45 -9.33
N VAL A 8 8.69 17.99 -9.47
CA VAL A 8 8.36 16.57 -9.70
C VAL A 8 7.77 16.41 -11.09
N ASN A 9 8.34 15.51 -11.89
CA ASN A 9 7.83 15.13 -13.21
C ASN A 9 7.49 13.64 -13.21
N PHE A 10 6.31 13.29 -13.71
CA PHE A 10 5.90 11.89 -13.87
C PHE A 10 5.23 11.68 -15.23
N ARG A 11 5.28 10.44 -15.72
CA ARG A 11 4.58 10.05 -16.95
C ARG A 11 3.13 9.72 -16.62
N LEU A 12 2.22 10.16 -17.48
CA LEU A 12 0.79 9.92 -17.35
C LEU A 12 0.23 9.58 -18.74
N PRO A 13 -0.66 8.58 -18.88
CA PRO A 13 -1.39 8.35 -20.11
C PRO A 13 -2.15 9.59 -20.56
N GLN A 14 -2.18 9.88 -21.86
CA GLN A 14 -2.77 11.12 -22.37
C GLN A 14 -4.28 11.22 -22.07
N HIS A 15 -5.03 10.13 -22.22
CA HIS A 15 -6.47 10.10 -21.91
C HIS A 15 -6.73 10.47 -20.44
N LEU A 16 -5.96 9.87 -19.52
CA LEU A 16 -6.09 10.10 -18.08
C LEU A 16 -5.74 11.54 -17.70
N LYS A 17 -4.77 12.15 -18.39
CA LYS A 17 -4.45 13.57 -18.21
C LYS A 17 -5.65 14.46 -18.51
N THR A 18 -6.27 14.25 -19.68
CA THR A 18 -7.39 15.08 -20.14
C THR A 18 -8.56 14.97 -19.17
N GLU A 19 -9.02 13.75 -18.88
CA GLU A 19 -10.17 13.50 -18.02
C GLU A 19 -9.95 14.04 -16.60
N ALA A 20 -8.81 13.73 -15.97
CA ALA A 20 -8.55 14.16 -14.60
C ALA A 20 -8.43 15.68 -14.49
N PHE A 21 -7.78 16.34 -15.47
CA PHE A 21 -7.55 17.78 -15.39
C PHE A 21 -8.83 18.58 -15.66
N GLU A 22 -9.73 18.08 -16.51
CA GLU A 22 -11.06 18.66 -16.69
C GLU A 22 -11.87 18.61 -15.39
N VAL A 23 -11.89 17.46 -14.70
CA VAL A 23 -12.57 17.33 -13.41
C VAL A 23 -11.97 18.27 -12.38
N ILE A 24 -10.64 18.32 -12.25
CA ILE A 24 -9.95 19.25 -11.34
C ILE A 24 -10.33 20.71 -11.62
N ALA A 25 -10.41 21.09 -12.90
CA ALA A 25 -10.82 22.43 -13.29
C ALA A 25 -12.29 22.74 -12.95
N GLN A 26 -13.19 21.76 -13.02
CA GLN A 26 -14.59 21.92 -12.58
C GLN A 26 -14.70 22.24 -11.08
N TYR A 27 -13.77 21.75 -10.26
CA TYR A 27 -13.67 22.13 -8.85
C TYR A 27 -12.97 23.48 -8.63
N GLY A 28 -12.57 24.20 -9.68
CA GLY A 28 -11.88 25.48 -9.58
C GLY A 28 -10.44 25.38 -9.05
N LEU A 29 -9.85 24.19 -9.14
CA LEU A 29 -8.50 23.90 -8.65
C LEU A 29 -7.53 23.74 -9.81
N THR A 30 -6.25 23.93 -9.52
CA THR A 30 -5.16 23.57 -10.43
C THR A 30 -4.62 22.17 -10.10
N PRO A 31 -4.10 21.42 -11.09
CA PRO A 31 -3.47 20.12 -10.83
C PRO A 31 -2.39 20.21 -9.74
N SER A 32 -1.56 21.25 -9.78
CA SER A 32 -0.52 21.47 -8.76
C SER A 32 -1.08 21.60 -7.35
N GLN A 33 -2.21 22.29 -7.16
CA GLN A 33 -2.87 22.36 -5.85
C GLN A 33 -3.34 20.98 -5.40
N VAL A 34 -3.97 20.22 -6.29
CA VAL A 34 -4.45 18.86 -5.98
C VAL A 34 -3.31 17.92 -5.61
N PHE A 35 -2.22 17.92 -6.37
CA PHE A 35 -1.06 17.09 -6.05
C PHE A 35 -0.39 17.50 -4.74
N ASN A 36 -0.27 18.81 -4.47
CA ASN A 36 0.27 19.28 -3.20
C ASN A 36 -0.61 18.84 -2.02
N MET A 37 -1.94 18.95 -2.13
CA MET A 37 -2.86 18.47 -1.10
C MET A 37 -2.74 16.95 -0.90
N PHE A 38 -2.70 16.19 -1.99
CA PHE A 38 -2.53 14.73 -1.95
C PHE A 38 -1.23 14.32 -1.23
N LEU A 39 -0.11 14.94 -1.59
CA LEU A 39 1.19 14.67 -0.96
C LEU A 39 1.21 15.14 0.51
N THR A 40 0.55 16.25 0.83
CA THR A 40 0.41 16.76 2.20
C THR A 40 -0.36 15.76 3.07
N GLU A 41 -1.46 15.21 2.55
CA GLU A 41 -2.26 14.22 3.26
C GLU A 41 -1.47 12.93 3.52
N ILE A 42 -0.70 12.46 2.53
CA ILE A 42 0.20 11.31 2.72
C ILE A 42 1.24 11.60 3.80
N ALA A 43 1.86 12.78 3.76
CA ALA A 43 2.88 13.16 4.73
C ALA A 43 2.31 13.27 6.16
N ALA A 44 1.07 13.74 6.29
CA ALA A 44 0.37 13.91 7.56
C ALA A 44 -0.12 12.58 8.14
N THR A 45 -0.79 11.75 7.33
CA THR A 45 -1.43 10.51 7.79
C THR A 45 -0.52 9.29 7.74
N LYS A 46 0.62 9.39 7.05
CA LYS A 46 1.50 8.25 6.72
C LYS A 46 0.80 7.12 5.96
N ALA A 47 -0.33 7.42 5.31
CA ALA A 47 -1.12 6.48 4.54
C ALA A 47 -1.45 7.07 3.15
N ILE A 48 -1.79 6.21 2.18
CA ILE A 48 -2.25 6.65 0.86
C ILE A 48 -3.76 6.91 0.95
N PRO A 49 -4.25 8.14 0.72
CA PRO A 49 -5.67 8.51 0.85
C PRO A 49 -6.47 8.11 -0.39
N LEU A 50 -6.29 6.87 -0.87
CA LEU A 50 -7.05 6.29 -1.97
C LEU A 50 -7.72 5.01 -1.48
N SER A 51 -8.95 4.79 -1.91
CA SER A 51 -9.62 3.51 -1.70
C SER A 51 -9.01 2.47 -2.63
N LEU A 52 -8.02 1.74 -2.12
CA LEU A 52 -7.36 0.61 -2.80
C LEU A 52 -8.20 -0.68 -2.71
N ASN A 53 -9.52 -0.56 -2.57
CA ASN A 53 -10.44 -1.68 -2.35
C ASN A 53 -10.53 -2.65 -3.55
N TYR A 54 -10.02 -2.26 -4.71
CA TYR A 54 -9.89 -3.10 -5.90
C TYR A 54 -8.58 -3.91 -5.94
N LEU A 55 -7.60 -3.58 -5.07
CA LEU A 55 -6.44 -4.44 -4.85
C LEU A 55 -6.88 -5.59 -3.96
N GLN A 56 -7.50 -6.59 -4.58
CA GLN A 56 -7.68 -7.88 -3.93
C GLN A 56 -6.30 -8.41 -3.54
N PRO A 57 -6.14 -8.99 -2.34
CA PRO A 57 -4.91 -9.66 -1.98
C PRO A 57 -4.53 -10.65 -3.09
N ASN A 58 -3.24 -10.80 -3.36
CA ASN A 58 -2.82 -11.75 -4.40
C ASN A 58 -3.31 -13.17 -4.04
N ALA A 59 -3.37 -14.06 -5.04
CA ALA A 59 -3.92 -15.41 -4.85
C ALA A 59 -3.30 -16.17 -3.66
N LYS A 60 -2.01 -15.95 -3.38
CA LYS A 60 -1.31 -16.56 -2.25
C LYS A 60 -1.82 -16.03 -0.90
N THR A 61 -2.03 -14.72 -0.79
CA THR A 61 -2.58 -14.10 0.41
C THR A 61 -4.04 -14.49 0.62
N LEU A 62 -4.85 -14.55 -0.45
CA LEU A 62 -6.23 -15.04 -0.37
C LEU A 62 -6.30 -16.51 0.08
N ALA A 63 -5.41 -17.36 -0.44
CA ALA A 63 -5.33 -18.76 -0.01
C ALA A 63 -4.98 -18.88 1.48
N ALA A 64 -3.97 -18.13 1.94
CA ALA A 64 -3.57 -18.13 3.36
C ALA A 64 -4.71 -17.64 4.28
N MET A 65 -5.49 -16.65 3.86
CA MET A 65 -6.66 -16.18 4.60
C MET A 65 -7.75 -17.27 4.69
N ASN A 66 -8.05 -17.93 3.55
CA ASN A 66 -9.01 -19.03 3.52
C ASN A 66 -8.56 -20.23 4.38
N GLU A 67 -7.27 -20.56 4.42
CA GLU A 67 -6.73 -21.63 5.27
C GLU A 67 -6.96 -21.34 6.76
N ILE A 68 -6.83 -20.07 7.16
CA ILE A 68 -7.11 -19.64 8.53
C ILE A 68 -8.61 -19.73 8.83
N GLU A 69 -9.47 -19.23 7.94
CA GLU A 69 -10.93 -19.25 8.13
C GLU A 69 -11.53 -20.66 8.13
N SER A 70 -11.03 -21.55 7.26
CA SER A 70 -11.46 -22.95 7.20
C SER A 70 -10.86 -23.83 8.30
N GLY A 71 -9.95 -23.29 9.12
CA GLY A 71 -9.30 -24.01 10.21
C GLY A 71 -8.27 -25.04 9.75
N THR A 72 -7.87 -25.03 8.48
CA THR A 72 -6.82 -25.89 7.92
C THR A 72 -5.42 -25.30 8.09
N ALA A 73 -5.32 -24.05 8.54
CA ALA A 73 -4.05 -23.40 8.80
C ALA A 73 -3.26 -24.13 9.89
N GLU A 74 -1.96 -24.28 9.63
CA GLU A 74 -1.00 -24.83 10.57
C GLU A 74 -0.88 -23.91 11.79
N ARG A 75 -1.27 -24.41 12.96
CA ARG A 75 -1.16 -23.66 14.22
C ARG A 75 0.20 -23.92 14.84
N LEU A 76 0.95 -22.85 15.05
CA LEU A 76 2.22 -22.89 15.74
C LEU A 76 2.03 -22.29 17.13
N SER A 77 2.33 -23.05 18.18
CA SER A 77 2.39 -22.55 19.54
C SER A 77 3.79 -22.05 19.85
N LEU A 78 3.88 -20.86 20.43
CA LEU A 78 5.14 -20.33 20.97
C LEU A 78 5.16 -20.67 22.46
N ASP A 79 6.16 -21.44 22.89
CA ASP A 79 6.42 -21.66 24.32
C ASP A 79 7.25 -20.48 24.87
N ASP A 80 7.10 -20.16 26.16
CA ASP A 80 7.79 -19.03 26.83
C ASP A 80 9.34 -19.11 26.76
N LYS A 81 9.90 -20.26 26.33
CA LYS A 81 11.34 -20.51 26.25
C LYS A 81 11.90 -20.47 24.83
N THR A 82 11.07 -20.36 23.80
CA THR A 82 11.47 -20.45 22.40
C THR A 82 11.18 -19.14 21.69
N ASP A 83 12.22 -18.48 21.19
CA ASP A 83 12.06 -17.26 20.42
C ASP A 83 11.39 -17.56 19.06
N LEU A 84 10.50 -16.66 18.64
CA LEU A 84 9.76 -16.76 17.37
C LEU A 84 10.73 -16.88 16.18
N ALA A 85 11.88 -16.21 16.24
CA ALA A 85 12.89 -16.28 15.20
C ALA A 85 13.48 -17.70 15.06
N THR A 86 13.74 -18.39 16.17
CA THR A 86 14.30 -19.75 16.15
C THR A 86 13.32 -20.77 15.59
N LEU A 87 12.04 -20.65 15.95
CA LEU A 87 10.99 -21.54 15.46
C LEU A 87 10.78 -21.39 13.94
N LEU A 88 10.73 -20.16 13.43
CA LEU A 88 10.58 -19.91 11.99
C LEU A 88 11.77 -20.43 11.19
N GLN A 89 12.98 -20.41 11.77
CA GLN A 89 14.17 -20.93 11.13
C GLN A 89 14.14 -22.46 11.01
N GLN A 90 13.70 -23.17 12.04
CA GLN A 90 13.54 -24.64 11.99
C GLN A 90 12.53 -25.08 10.93
N ILE A 91 11.39 -24.39 10.83
CA ILE A 91 10.34 -24.71 9.84
C ILE A 91 10.84 -24.45 8.41
N ALA A 92 11.63 -23.39 8.21
CA ALA A 92 12.23 -23.10 6.93
C ALA A 92 13.26 -24.17 6.50
N GLU A 93 13.91 -24.82 7.47
CA GLU A 93 14.84 -25.93 7.22
C GLU A 93 14.13 -27.27 6.95
N GLU A 94 12.96 -27.53 7.56
CA GLU A 94 12.15 -28.73 7.31
C GLU A 94 11.46 -28.77 5.93
N LYS A 95 11.20 -27.62 5.31
CA LYS A 95 10.55 -27.54 3.98
C LYS A 95 11.52 -27.54 2.79
N LYS A 96 12.79 -27.90 2.98
CA LYS A 96 13.81 -28.01 1.92
C LYS A 96 13.94 -29.43 1.40
#